data_AF-A0A5N8Z4S7-F1
#
_entry.id   AF-A0A5N8Z4S7-F1
#
_cell.length_a   1.000
_cell.length_b   1.000
_cell.length_c   1.000
_cell.angle_alpha   90.00
_cell.angle_beta   90.00
_cell.angle_gamma   90.00
#
_symmetry.space_group_name_H-M   'P 1'
#
loop_
_entity.id
_entity.type
_entity.pdbx_description
1 polymer ?
#
loop_
_entity_poly.entity_id
_entity_poly.type
_entity_poly.pdbx_seq_one_letter_code
_entity_poly.pdbx_strand_id
1 'polypeptide(L)' 'MVDDYPVFGEVIVDRLPVEFEKTPCEIYRPAKPVGTDNADVLGDWLGTSEDEVRKGEER' A
#
# COMPACT_ATOMS: atom_id res chain seq x y z
N MET A 1 -6.87 -6.12 -15.44
CA MET A 1 -7.73 -6.05 -14.24
C MET A 1 -8.07 -4.59 -14.04
N VAL A 2 -9.31 -4.30 -13.66
CA VAL A 2 -9.82 -2.93 -13.49
C VAL A 2 -9.74 -2.59 -12.00
N ASP A 3 -9.04 -1.52 -11.65
CA ASP A 3 -8.75 -1.12 -10.26
C ASP A 3 -8.94 0.40 -10.09
N ASP A 4 -9.32 0.88 -8.90
CA ASP A 4 -9.63 2.30 -8.64
C ASP A 4 -8.48 2.96 -7.87
N TYR A 5 -7.65 3.74 -8.59
CA TYR A 5 -6.50 4.43 -8.01
C TYR A 5 -6.88 5.84 -7.53
N PRO A 6 -6.53 6.26 -6.29
CA PRO A 6 -7.01 7.51 -5.70
C PRO A 6 -6.80 8.79 -6.53
N VAL A 7 -5.76 8.82 -7.37
CA VAL A 7 -5.40 9.99 -8.20
C VAL A 7 -5.81 9.83 -9.66
N PHE A 8 -5.86 8.60 -10.16
CA PHE A 8 -6.00 8.30 -11.60
C PHE A 8 -7.36 7.68 -11.94
N GLY A 9 -8.19 7.38 -10.94
CA GLY A 9 -9.45 6.68 -11.10
C GLY A 9 -9.23 5.25 -11.60
N GLU A 10 -10.09 4.79 -12.50
CA GLU A 10 -10.01 3.45 -13.07
C GLU A 10 -8.71 3.24 -13.88
N VAL A 11 -7.91 2.25 -13.47
CA VAL A 11 -6.67 1.85 -14.13
C VAL A 11 -6.70 0.39 -14.57
N ILE A 12 -6.11 0.11 -15.73
CA ILE A 12 -5.88 -1.26 -16.22
C ILE A 12 -4.46 -1.67 -15.83
N VAL A 13 -4.36 -2.72 -15.02
CA VAL A 13 -3.07 -3.29 -14.60
C VAL A 13 -2.88 -4.67 -15.20
N ASP A 14 -1.69 -4.91 -15.74
CA ASP A 14 -1.26 -6.20 -16.24
C ASP A 14 -0.96 -7.15 -15.09
N ARG A 15 -1.37 -8.41 -15.24
CA ARG A 15 -0.99 -9.48 -14.32
C ARG A 15 0.45 -9.92 -14.60
N LEU A 16 1.11 -10.49 -13.60
CA LEU A 16 2.43 -11.08 -13.79
C LEU A 16 2.32 -12.19 -14.85
N PRO A 17 3.19 -12.21 -15.88
CA PRO A 17 3.12 -13.19 -16.96
C PRO A 17 3.62 -14.58 -16.56
N VAL A 18 4.11 -14.75 -15.33
CA VAL A 18 4.63 -16.01 -14.80
C VAL A 18 3.81 -16.46 -13.61
N GLU A 19 3.60 -17.77 -13.51
CA GLU A 19 2.88 -18.41 -12.42
C GLU A 19 3.85 -19.14 -11.50
N PHE A 20 3.57 -19.07 -10.19
CA PHE A 20 4.36 -19.75 -9.18
C PHE A 20 3.56 -20.87 -8.56
N GLU A 21 3.97 -22.12 -8.79
CA GLU A 21 3.25 -23.31 -8.32
C GLU A 21 3.12 -23.38 -6.79
N LYS A 22 4.16 -22.98 -6.06
CA LYS A 22 4.21 -23.08 -4.59
C LYS A 22 3.72 -21.83 -3.86
N THR A 23 3.70 -20.70 -4.55
CA THR A 23 3.37 -19.39 -3.98
C THR A 23 2.51 -18.61 -4.99
N PRO A 24 1.29 -19.08 -5.27
CA PRO A 24 0.44 -18.47 -6.28
C PRO A 24 0.17 -17.00 -5.93
N CYS A 25 0.38 -16.11 -6.90
CA CYS A 25 0.11 -14.68 -6.76
C CYS A 25 -1.24 -14.37 -7.41
N GLU A 26 -2.32 -14.61 -6.67
CA GLU A 26 -3.70 -14.45 -7.18
C GLU A 26 -4.28 -13.06 -6.92
N ILE A 27 -3.74 -12.35 -5.91
CA ILE A 27 -4.24 -11.07 -5.46
C ILE A 27 -3.19 -10.00 -5.78
N TYR A 28 -3.46 -9.21 -6.81
CA TYR A 28 -2.72 -7.99 -7.07
C TYR A 28 -3.46 -6.85 -6.39
N ARG A 29 -2.74 -6.09 -5.58
CA ARG A 29 -3.25 -4.86 -4.99
C ARG A 29 -2.54 -3.68 -5.64
N PRO A 30 -3.22 -2.56 -5.87
CA PRO A 30 -2.57 -1.36 -6.38
C PRO A 30 -1.54 -0.86 -5.36
N ALA A 31 -0.53 -0.15 -5.86
CA ALA A 31 0.39 0.56 -4.99
C ALA A 31 -0.40 1.59 -4.16
N LYS A 32 -0.13 1.65 -2.86
CA LYS A 32 -0.72 2.69 -2.00
C LYS A 32 0.04 4.01 -2.18
N PRO A 33 -0.61 5.16 -1.98
CA PRO A 33 0.08 6.44 -1.89
C PRO A 33 1.19 6.41 -0.83
N VAL A 34 2.25 7.18 -1.06
CA VAL A 34 3.34 7.35 -0.08
C VAL A 34 2.76 7.85 1.25
N GLY A 35 3.18 7.21 2.34
CA GLY A 35 2.75 7.55 3.70
C GLY A 35 1.47 6.88 4.18
N THR A 36 0.77 6.12 3.34
CA THR A 36 -0.51 5.47 3.72
C THR A 36 -0.37 4.57 4.95
N ASP A 37 0.75 3.88 5.09
CA ASP A 37 0.99 2.90 6.16
C ASP A 37 1.90 3.46 7.28
N ASN A 38 2.14 4.77 7.32
CA ASN A 38 3.06 5.38 8.29
C ASN A 38 2.66 5.12 9.74
N ALA A 39 1.37 5.32 10.08
CA ALA A 39 0.87 5.12 11.43
C ALA A 39 1.01 3.64 11.86
N ASP A 40 0.62 2.72 10.98
CA ASP A 40 0.69 1.28 11.24
C ASP A 40 2.13 0.80 11.42
N VAL A 41 3.03 1.19 10.51
CA VAL A 41 4.44 0.76 10.54
C VAL A 41 5.20 1.36 11.71
N LEU A 42 5.04 2.66 11.97
CA LEU A 42 5.74 3.31 13.09
C LEU A 42 5.17 2.91 14.44
N GLY A 43 3.86 2.62 14.50
CA GLY A 43 3.24 2.01 15.67
C GLY A 43 3.80 0.61 15.96
N ASP A 44 3.86 -0.25 14.94
CA ASP A 44 4.39 -1.62 15.08
C ASP A 44 5.89 -1.64 15.44
N TRP A 45 6.70 -0.81 14.77
CA TRP A 45 8.16 -0.88 14.91
C TRP A 45 8.70 -0.09 16.09
N LEU A 46 8.12 1.08 16.36
CA LEU A 46 8.66 2.07 17.29
C LEU A 46 7.70 2.37 18.45
N GLY A 47 6.50 1.79 18.46
CA GLY A 47 5.48 2.10 19.47
C GLY A 47 4.99 3.56 19.40
N THR A 48 5.17 4.23 18.27
CA THR A 48 4.78 5.63 18.09
C THR A 48 3.27 5.73 17.96
N SER A 49 2.66 6.68 18.67
CA SER A 49 1.22 6.94 18.55
C SER A 49 0.87 7.61 17.22
N GLU A 50 -0.37 7.44 16.75
CA GLU A 50 -0.82 8.10 15.52
C GLU A 50 -0.65 9.63 15.60
N ASP A 51 -0.95 10.24 16.76
CA ASP A 51 -0.79 11.68 16.99
C ASP A 51 0.66 12.16 16.80
N GLU A 52 1.64 11.38 17.27
CA GLU A 52 3.06 11.67 17.09
C GLU A 52 3.50 11.55 15.63
N VAL A 53 2.95 10.56 14.90
CA VAL A 53 3.17 10.41 13.47
C VAL A 53 2.63 11.62 12.71
N ARG A 54 1.37 12.03 12.96
CA ARG A 54 0.77 13.20 12.31
C ARG A 54 1.56 14.48 12.55
N LYS A 55 2.00 14.69 13.79
CA LYS A 55 2.86 15.82 14.14
C LYS A 55 4.21 15.79 13.41
N GLY A 56 4.73 14.61 13.11
CA GLY A 56 5.94 14.43 12.30
C GLY A 56 5.74 14.73 10.82
N GLU A 57 4.55 14.44 10.28
CA GLU A 57 4.17 14.69 8.88
C GLU A 57 3.92 16.18 8.56
N GLU A 58 3.59 16.99 9.57
CA GLU A 58 3.34 18.44 9.46
C GLU A 58 4.61 19.30 9.42
N ARG A 59 5.80 18.70 9.55
CA ARG A 59 7.10 19.39 9.55
C ARG A 59 7.74 19.51 8.18
#